data_AF-K0RYI4-F1
#
_entry.id   AF-K0RYI4-F1
#
_cell.length_a   1.000
_cell.length_b   1.000
_cell.length_c   1.000
_cell.angle_alpha   90.00
_cell.angle_beta   90.00
_cell.angle_gamma   90.00
#
_symmetry.space_group_name_H-M   'P 1'
#
loop_
_entity.id
_entity.type
_entity.pdbx_description
1 polymer ?
#
loop_
_entity_poly.entity_id
_entity_poly.type
_entity_poly.pdbx_seq_one_letter_code
_entity_poly.pdbx_strand_id
1 'polypeptide(L)'
;MLKDFDNEETADVKFEVGGAVESATGRRKRAKASTTTFHAHHIFLRLNAPALADMCNPGDVSAPTAINNIQPATFKDLLYYCYGGKISGDNLRQNSKEMIEAADRFGVVNLKLEAEACYVDTVELTFDNIIGVVSYADSKNLALLKERCMDFLSSANKMEVARKVSFDDMPPRLVKDLMVAQARGETKSSASGDLDMMRVSQLRQLAHDKGLGVDGSREMLIASIEDNGEGGET
;
A
#
# COMPACT_ATOMS: atom_id res chain seq x y z
N MET A 1 22.75 -11.25 -2.99
CA MET A 1 21.33 -10.86 -2.99
C MET A 1 20.78 -10.95 -4.40
N LEU A 2 20.76 -9.93 -5.25
CA LEU A 2 20.20 -10.02 -6.61
C LEU A 2 20.68 -11.21 -7.47
N LYS A 3 21.93 -11.67 -7.31
CA LYS A 3 22.48 -12.84 -8.02
C LYS A 3 21.83 -14.17 -7.60
N ASP A 4 21.19 -14.20 -6.43
CA ASP A 4 20.53 -15.35 -5.83
C ASP A 4 19.01 -15.32 -6.06
N PHE A 5 18.51 -14.34 -6.81
CA PHE A 5 17.09 -14.24 -7.14
C PHE A 5 16.65 -15.45 -7.97
N ASP A 6 15.61 -16.13 -7.49
CA ASP A 6 15.02 -17.32 -8.13
C ASP A 6 16.04 -18.46 -8.38
N ASN A 7 17.07 -18.55 -7.53
CA ASN A 7 18.07 -19.61 -7.61
C ASN A 7 17.60 -20.88 -6.91
N GLU A 8 17.35 -21.94 -7.68
CA GLU A 8 16.87 -23.23 -7.17
C GLU A 8 17.92 -23.98 -6.32
N GLU A 9 19.22 -23.82 -6.59
CA GLU A 9 20.27 -24.59 -5.91
C GLU A 9 20.49 -24.12 -4.46
N THR A 10 20.28 -22.83 -4.19
CA THR A 10 20.56 -22.21 -2.89
C THR A 10 19.31 -21.89 -2.08
N ALA A 11 18.13 -22.00 -2.70
CA ALA A 11 16.86 -21.67 -2.06
C ALA A 11 16.50 -22.63 -0.92
N ASP A 12 15.98 -22.07 0.16
CA ASP A 12 15.43 -22.78 1.33
C ASP A 12 13.89 -22.65 1.44
N VAL A 13 13.27 -21.93 0.50
CA VAL A 13 11.83 -21.71 0.37
C VAL A 13 11.39 -21.85 -1.09
N LYS A 14 10.22 -22.45 -1.29
CA LYS A 14 9.57 -22.60 -2.59
C LYS A 14 8.14 -22.07 -2.54
N PHE A 15 7.74 -21.31 -3.56
CA PHE A 15 6.38 -20.78 -3.71
C PHE A 15 5.69 -21.39 -4.92
N GLU A 16 4.38 -21.59 -4.80
CA GLU A 16 3.48 -21.81 -5.94
C GLU A 16 2.48 -20.68 -6.01
N VAL A 17 2.57 -19.87 -7.07
CA VAL A 17 1.75 -18.66 -7.25
C VAL A 17 0.71 -18.89 -8.35
N GLY A 18 -0.53 -18.50 -8.07
CA GLY A 18 -1.67 -18.68 -8.96
C GLY A 18 -2.53 -19.90 -8.58
N GLY A 19 -3.41 -20.34 -9.47
CA GLY A 19 -4.14 -21.61 -9.29
C GLY A 19 -5.51 -21.53 -8.60
N ALA A 20 -5.85 -20.44 -7.90
CA ALA A 20 -7.16 -20.29 -7.25
C ALA A 20 -8.02 -19.22 -7.93
N VAL A 21 -9.04 -19.65 -8.66
CA VAL A 21 -10.21 -18.83 -8.99
C VAL A 21 -11.38 -19.47 -8.25
N GLU A 22 -11.90 -18.83 -7.22
CA GLU A 22 -13.15 -19.25 -6.61
C GLU A 22 -14.27 -19.10 -7.64
N SER A 23 -14.66 -20.21 -8.28
CA SER A 23 -15.88 -20.25 -9.08
C SER A 23 -17.05 -20.22 -8.11
N ALA A 24 -17.71 -19.06 -8.02
CA ALA A 24 -19.05 -18.98 -7.47
C ALA A 24 -19.95 -19.99 -8.21
N THR A 25 -20.64 -20.81 -7.43
CA THR A 25 -21.76 -21.67 -7.84
C THR A 25 -21.44 -22.89 -8.72
N GLY A 26 -21.70 -24.08 -8.15
CA GLY A 26 -22.27 -25.21 -8.90
C GLY A 26 -21.39 -25.89 -9.96
N ARG A 27 -20.57 -26.84 -9.50
CA ARG A 27 -20.43 -28.17 -10.14
C ARG A 27 -20.04 -28.16 -11.64
N ARG A 28 -18.88 -27.63 -12.01
CA ARG A 28 -18.16 -27.95 -13.27
C ARG A 28 -16.65 -28.06 -13.04
N LYS A 29 -15.99 -28.94 -13.79
CA LYS A 29 -14.58 -29.37 -13.65
C LYS A 29 -13.65 -28.19 -13.30
N ARG A 30 -12.88 -28.33 -12.20
CA ARG A 30 -11.72 -27.47 -11.87
C ARG A 30 -10.81 -27.40 -13.11
N ALA A 31 -10.85 -26.30 -13.84
CA ALA A 31 -9.77 -25.96 -14.74
C ALA A 31 -8.57 -25.65 -13.82
N LYS A 32 -7.51 -26.44 -13.92
CA LYS A 32 -6.26 -26.20 -13.19
C LYS A 32 -5.68 -24.90 -13.76
N ALA A 33 -5.96 -23.77 -13.11
CA ALA A 33 -5.30 -22.53 -13.45
C ALA A 33 -3.79 -22.74 -13.32
N SER A 34 -3.01 -22.25 -14.29
CA SER A 34 -1.57 -22.41 -14.33
C SER A 34 -0.96 -21.81 -13.07
N THR A 35 -0.21 -22.60 -12.32
CA THR A 35 0.63 -22.14 -11.22
C THR A 35 2.05 -21.91 -11.72
N THR A 36 2.71 -20.89 -11.19
CA THR A 36 4.12 -20.60 -11.45
C THR A 36 4.90 -20.82 -10.16
N THR A 37 6.04 -21.52 -10.27
CA THR A 37 6.91 -21.79 -9.13
C THR A 37 7.98 -20.71 -9.03
N PHE A 38 8.30 -20.30 -7.80
CA PHE A 38 9.42 -19.40 -7.51
C PHE A 38 10.26 -19.95 -6.37
N HIS A 39 11.56 -19.71 -6.44
CA HIS A 39 12.54 -20.12 -5.43
C HIS A 39 13.05 -18.91 -4.67
N ALA A 40 13.15 -19.02 -3.34
CA ALA A 40 13.56 -17.91 -2.51
C ALA A 40 14.38 -18.31 -1.29
N HIS A 41 14.94 -17.30 -0.63
CA HIS A 41 15.70 -17.44 0.60
C HIS A 41 14.95 -16.75 1.74
N HIS A 42 14.58 -17.52 2.77
CA HIS A 42 13.83 -17.05 3.93
C HIS A 42 14.49 -15.84 4.60
N ILE A 43 15.82 -15.79 4.62
CA ILE A 43 16.56 -14.66 5.20
C ILE A 43 16.28 -13.32 4.50
N PHE A 44 16.16 -13.29 3.17
CA PHE A 44 15.87 -12.06 2.44
C PHE A 44 14.41 -11.64 2.60
N LEU A 45 13.50 -12.61 2.71
CA LEU A 45 12.09 -12.36 3.00
C LEU A 45 11.92 -11.78 4.41
N ARG A 46 12.59 -12.35 5.42
CA ARG A 46 12.48 -11.84 6.79
C ARG A 46 12.91 -10.37 6.93
N LEU A 47 13.87 -9.94 6.10
CA LEU A 47 14.38 -8.57 6.11
C LEU A 47 13.48 -7.58 5.36
N ASN A 48 12.81 -8.02 4.28
CA ASN A 48 12.12 -7.10 3.35
C ASN A 48 10.61 -7.33 3.23
N ALA A 49 10.12 -8.50 3.62
CA ALA A 49 8.73 -8.95 3.53
C ALA A 49 8.37 -9.86 4.73
N PRO A 50 8.32 -9.34 5.97
CA PRO A 50 8.16 -10.16 7.17
C PRO A 50 6.92 -11.05 7.15
N ALA A 51 5.78 -10.51 6.70
CA ALA A 51 4.54 -11.29 6.63
C ALA A 51 4.62 -12.43 5.61
N LEU A 52 5.37 -12.26 4.52
CA LEU A 52 5.64 -13.36 3.57
C LEU A 52 6.59 -14.40 4.17
N ALA A 53 7.60 -13.96 4.94
CA ALA A 53 8.51 -14.87 5.63
C ALA A 53 7.76 -15.76 6.65
N ASP A 54 6.84 -15.18 7.42
CA ASP A 54 6.04 -15.89 8.42
C ASP A 54 5.11 -16.95 7.81
N MET A 55 4.76 -16.82 6.52
CA MET A 55 4.00 -17.83 5.78
C MET A 55 4.84 -19.04 5.36
N CYS A 56 6.16 -18.95 5.44
CA CYS A 56 7.09 -19.97 4.96
C CYS A 56 7.54 -20.90 6.10
N ASN A 57 7.73 -22.18 5.77
CA ASN A 57 8.44 -23.13 6.65
C ASN A 57 9.85 -23.34 6.11
N PRO A 58 10.88 -22.67 6.65
CA PRO A 58 12.23 -22.77 6.10
C PRO A 58 12.79 -24.19 6.22
N GLY A 59 13.40 -24.69 5.14
CA GLY A 59 14.05 -26.01 5.11
C GLY A 59 13.17 -27.16 4.61
N ASP A 60 11.87 -26.95 4.40
CA ASP A 60 10.99 -27.90 3.71
C ASP A 60 10.65 -27.40 2.29
N VAL A 61 11.65 -27.45 1.40
CA VAL A 61 11.47 -27.15 -0.03
C VAL A 61 10.57 -28.15 -0.76
N SER A 62 10.22 -29.29 -0.13
CA SER A 62 9.29 -30.27 -0.68
C SER A 62 7.83 -29.84 -0.53
N ALA A 63 7.52 -28.88 0.35
CA ALA A 63 6.18 -28.34 0.58
C ALA A 63 6.10 -26.86 0.15
N PRO A 64 5.69 -26.55 -1.09
CA PRO A 64 5.60 -25.18 -1.57
C PRO A 64 4.55 -24.36 -0.81
N THR A 65 4.88 -23.11 -0.51
CA THR A 65 3.93 -22.15 0.06
C THR A 65 3.02 -21.62 -1.05
N ALA A 66 1.71 -21.85 -0.93
CA ALA A 66 0.73 -21.46 -1.93
C ALA A 66 0.35 -19.98 -1.81
N ILE A 67 0.52 -19.23 -2.90
CA ILE A 67 0.16 -17.82 -3.03
C ILE A 67 -1.01 -17.67 -4.00
N ASN A 68 -2.19 -17.47 -3.44
CA ASN A 68 -3.44 -17.28 -4.19
C ASN A 68 -3.74 -15.80 -4.43
N ASN A 69 -4.61 -15.48 -5.40
CA ASN A 69 -5.14 -14.14 -5.65
C ASN A 69 -4.10 -13.04 -5.98
N ILE A 70 -2.93 -13.43 -6.49
CA ILE A 70 -1.90 -12.51 -6.99
C ILE A 70 -1.39 -13.07 -8.32
N GLN A 71 -1.19 -12.22 -9.33
CA GLN A 71 -0.64 -12.69 -10.60
C GLN A 71 0.83 -13.10 -10.41
N PRO A 72 1.29 -14.18 -11.07
CA PRO A 72 2.69 -14.59 -11.03
C PRO A 72 3.67 -13.48 -11.40
N ALA A 73 3.32 -12.61 -12.36
CA ALA A 73 4.14 -11.47 -12.76
C ALA A 73 4.31 -10.46 -11.61
N THR A 74 3.22 -10.09 -10.94
CA THR A 74 3.25 -9.17 -9.78
C THR A 74 4.05 -9.76 -8.62
N PHE A 75 3.87 -11.05 -8.33
CA PHE A 75 4.65 -11.71 -7.28
C PHE A 75 6.14 -11.76 -7.64
N LYS A 76 6.49 -12.01 -8.91
CA LYS A 76 7.88 -11.98 -9.37
C LYS A 76 8.52 -10.62 -9.15
N ASP A 77 7.84 -9.54 -9.49
CA ASP A 77 8.34 -8.18 -9.30
C ASP A 77 8.50 -7.85 -7.82
N LEU A 78 7.54 -8.22 -6.97
CA LEU A 78 7.64 -8.06 -5.52
C LEU A 78 8.81 -8.84 -4.93
N LEU A 79 8.98 -10.10 -5.35
CA LEU A 79 10.11 -10.93 -4.92
C LEU A 79 11.43 -10.31 -5.39
N TYR A 80 11.50 -9.85 -6.65
CA TYR A 80 12.68 -9.18 -7.19
C TYR A 80 13.05 -7.93 -6.38
N TYR A 81 12.05 -7.14 -5.97
CA TYR A 81 12.24 -5.99 -5.08
C TYR A 81 12.83 -6.40 -3.72
N CYS A 82 12.36 -7.51 -3.12
CA CYS A 82 12.90 -8.03 -1.85
C CYS A 82 14.39 -8.43 -1.94
N TYR A 83 14.91 -8.66 -3.15
CA TYR A 83 16.33 -8.95 -3.39
C TYR A 83 17.18 -7.70 -3.65
N GLY A 84 16.59 -6.51 -3.50
CA GLY A 84 17.20 -5.21 -3.79
C GLY A 84 17.03 -4.76 -5.24
N GLY A 85 16.18 -5.43 -6.02
CA GLY A 85 15.81 -5.01 -7.36
C GLY A 85 14.99 -3.71 -7.34
N LYS A 86 15.07 -2.95 -8.43
CA LYS A 86 14.22 -1.77 -8.65
C LYS A 86 13.19 -2.06 -9.72
N ILE A 87 11.94 -1.75 -9.44
CA ILE A 87 10.85 -1.83 -10.42
C ILE A 87 10.76 -0.46 -11.10
N SER A 88 10.63 -0.44 -12.42
CA SER A 88 10.48 0.83 -13.14
C SER A 88 9.15 1.50 -12.80
N GLY A 89 9.15 2.83 -12.77
CA GLY A 89 7.93 3.61 -12.55
C GLY A 89 6.82 3.27 -13.55
N ASP A 90 7.17 2.97 -14.80
CA ASP A 90 6.19 2.59 -15.83
C ASP A 90 5.49 1.26 -15.52
N ASN A 91 6.24 0.26 -15.03
CA ASN A 91 5.67 -1.03 -14.62
C ASN A 91 4.76 -0.85 -13.39
N LEU A 92 5.20 -0.03 -12.43
CA LEU A 92 4.38 0.32 -11.27
C LEU A 92 3.12 1.06 -11.69
N ARG A 93 3.18 1.99 -12.64
CA ARG A 93 2.01 2.74 -13.12
C ARG A 93 0.96 1.83 -13.76
N GLN A 94 1.39 0.86 -14.57
CA GLN A 94 0.48 -0.07 -15.24
C GLN A 94 -0.26 -0.98 -14.25
N ASN A 95 0.42 -1.44 -13.19
CA ASN A 95 -0.11 -2.43 -12.25
C ASN A 95 -0.16 -1.93 -10.79
N SER A 96 -0.26 -0.62 -10.59
CA SER A 96 -0.10 0.04 -9.29
C SER A 96 -1.00 -0.53 -8.22
N LYS A 97 -2.29 -0.70 -8.54
CA LYS A 97 -3.27 -1.26 -7.60
C LYS A 97 -2.94 -2.70 -7.19
N GLU A 98 -2.56 -3.55 -8.13
CA GLU A 98 -2.20 -4.95 -7.83
C GLU A 98 -0.91 -5.03 -7.03
N MET A 99 0.06 -4.16 -7.32
CA MET A 99 1.30 -4.07 -6.57
C MET A 99 1.05 -3.59 -5.13
N ILE A 100 0.17 -2.60 -4.93
CA ILE A 100 -0.25 -2.16 -3.59
C ILE A 100 -0.87 -3.33 -2.81
N GLU A 101 -1.80 -4.07 -3.40
CA GLU A 101 -2.44 -5.23 -2.76
C GLU A 101 -1.41 -6.29 -2.34
N ALA A 102 -0.45 -6.60 -3.22
CA ALA A 102 0.59 -7.57 -2.95
C ALA A 102 1.57 -7.08 -1.86
N ALA A 103 2.04 -5.84 -1.96
CA ALA A 103 2.97 -5.26 -1.01
C ALA A 103 2.35 -5.09 0.38
N ASP A 104 1.09 -4.66 0.45
CA ASP A 104 0.31 -4.55 1.69
C ASP A 104 0.13 -5.93 2.35
N ARG A 105 -0.23 -6.94 1.56
CA ARG A 105 -0.42 -8.31 2.06
C ARG A 105 0.87 -8.91 2.64
N PHE A 106 2.01 -8.65 2.00
CA PHE A 106 3.29 -9.27 2.36
C PHE A 106 4.20 -8.39 3.22
N GLY A 107 3.75 -7.19 3.59
CA GLY A 107 4.49 -6.28 4.46
C GLY A 107 5.70 -5.64 3.79
N VAL A 108 5.67 -5.43 2.47
CA VAL A 108 6.74 -4.75 1.71
C VAL A 108 6.46 -3.25 1.66
N VAL A 109 6.69 -2.57 2.79
CA VAL A 109 6.30 -1.17 3.02
C VAL A 109 6.82 -0.22 1.94
N ASN A 110 8.13 -0.25 1.63
CA ASN A 110 8.71 0.70 0.68
C ASN A 110 8.09 0.56 -0.72
N LEU A 111 7.86 -0.68 -1.16
CA LEU A 111 7.20 -0.95 -2.44
C LEU A 111 5.75 -0.46 -2.45
N LYS A 112 5.02 -0.63 -1.33
CA LYS A 112 3.66 -0.10 -1.17
C LYS A 112 3.63 1.42 -1.32
N LEU A 113 4.57 2.14 -0.70
CA LEU A 113 4.68 3.59 -0.77
C LEU A 113 5.05 4.09 -2.18
N GLU A 114 5.98 3.42 -2.85
CA GLU A 114 6.34 3.73 -4.24
C GLU A 114 5.17 3.49 -5.21
N ALA A 115 4.44 2.38 -5.03
CA ALA A 115 3.26 2.05 -5.82
C ALA A 115 2.10 3.02 -5.54
N GLU A 116 1.91 3.45 -4.29
CA GLU A 116 0.95 4.48 -3.91
C GLU A 116 1.23 5.79 -4.64
N ALA A 117 2.49 6.26 -4.65
CA ALA A 117 2.88 7.48 -5.35
C ALA A 117 2.56 7.39 -6.85
N CYS A 118 2.85 6.26 -7.48
CA CYS A 118 2.49 6.00 -8.88
C CYS A 118 0.97 5.97 -9.11
N TYR A 119 0.21 5.41 -8.16
CA TYR A 119 -1.24 5.34 -8.27
C TYR A 119 -1.89 6.72 -8.15
N VAL A 120 -1.42 7.56 -7.23
CA VAL A 120 -1.89 8.94 -7.04
C VAL A 120 -1.74 9.78 -8.30
N ASP A 121 -0.66 9.58 -9.05
CA ASP A 121 -0.41 10.29 -10.31
C ASP A 121 -1.26 9.80 -11.49
N THR A 122 -1.71 8.55 -11.45
CA THR A 122 -2.38 7.89 -12.59
C THR A 122 -3.90 7.80 -12.42
N VAL A 123 -4.38 7.83 -11.18
CA VAL A 123 -5.82 7.73 -10.89
C VAL A 123 -6.54 9.02 -11.29
N GLU A 124 -7.53 8.87 -12.16
CA GLU A 124 -8.46 9.96 -12.47
C GLU A 124 -9.59 9.98 -11.45
N LEU A 125 -9.64 11.05 -10.63
CA LEU A 125 -10.70 11.23 -9.63
C LEU A 125 -11.91 11.92 -10.26
N THR A 126 -13.09 11.32 -10.07
CA THR A 126 -14.37 11.85 -10.52
C THR A 126 -15.38 11.80 -9.37
N PHE A 127 -16.49 12.55 -9.46
CA PHE A 127 -17.53 12.49 -8.41
C PHE A 127 -18.19 11.11 -8.28
N ASP A 128 -18.17 10.30 -9.35
CA ASP A 128 -18.76 8.96 -9.34
C ASP A 128 -17.85 7.93 -8.67
N ASN A 129 -16.52 8.11 -8.75
CA ASN A 129 -15.56 7.13 -8.23
C ASN A 129 -14.94 7.51 -6.86
N ILE A 130 -15.03 8.78 -6.46
CA ILE A 130 -14.26 9.33 -5.32
C ILE A 130 -14.47 8.57 -4.01
N ILE A 131 -15.70 8.13 -3.74
CA ILE A 131 -16.05 7.40 -2.52
C ILE A 131 -15.44 6.00 -2.53
N GLY A 132 -15.47 5.32 -3.67
CA GLY A 132 -14.81 4.02 -3.81
C GLY A 132 -13.29 4.14 -3.67
N VAL A 133 -12.69 5.18 -4.25
CA VAL A 133 -11.23 5.40 -4.17
C VAL A 133 -10.80 5.76 -2.76
N VAL A 134 -11.52 6.65 -2.07
CA VAL A 134 -11.16 7.05 -0.70
C VAL A 134 -11.36 5.93 0.31
N SER A 135 -12.43 5.12 0.17
CA SER A 135 -12.65 3.95 1.00
C SER A 135 -11.56 2.88 0.77
N TYR A 136 -11.12 2.70 -0.48
CA TYR A 136 -9.97 1.85 -0.80
C TYR A 136 -8.70 2.38 -0.13
N ALA A 137 -8.41 3.67 -0.29
CA ALA A 137 -7.24 4.31 0.29
C ALA A 137 -7.19 4.13 1.82
N ASP A 138 -8.30 4.35 2.48
CA ASP A 138 -8.42 4.18 3.93
C ASP A 138 -8.27 2.72 4.36
N SER A 139 -8.89 1.77 3.63
CA SER A 139 -8.78 0.33 3.93
C SER A 139 -7.35 -0.22 3.82
N LYS A 140 -6.51 0.42 2.99
CA LYS A 140 -5.13 0.02 2.73
C LYS A 140 -4.11 0.94 3.41
N ASN A 141 -4.53 1.87 4.26
CA ASN A 141 -3.66 2.89 4.87
C ASN A 141 -2.83 3.69 3.85
N LEU A 142 -3.40 4.00 2.69
CA LEU A 142 -2.79 4.83 1.66
C LEU A 142 -3.04 6.31 1.97
N ALA A 143 -2.26 6.83 2.92
CA ALA A 143 -2.42 8.19 3.42
C ALA A 143 -2.30 9.26 2.33
N LEU A 144 -1.39 9.10 1.35
CA LEU A 144 -1.19 10.06 0.27
C LEU A 144 -2.38 10.05 -0.70
N LEU A 145 -2.88 8.87 -1.05
CA LEU A 145 -4.09 8.76 -1.88
C LEU A 145 -5.32 9.31 -1.16
N LYS A 146 -5.48 8.99 0.12
CA LYS A 146 -6.57 9.51 0.96
C LYS A 146 -6.54 11.04 1.00
N GLU A 147 -5.36 11.64 1.22
CA GLU A 147 -5.17 13.09 1.18
C GLU A 147 -5.54 13.69 -0.19
N ARG A 148 -5.10 13.06 -1.29
CA ARG A 148 -5.43 13.50 -2.65
C ARG A 148 -6.94 13.51 -2.92
N CYS A 149 -7.67 12.51 -2.41
CA CYS A 149 -9.12 12.43 -2.50
C CYS A 149 -9.81 13.57 -1.73
N MET A 150 -9.36 13.84 -0.51
CA MET A 150 -9.94 14.94 0.29
C MET A 150 -9.65 16.31 -0.32
N ASP A 151 -8.46 16.50 -0.89
CA ASP A 151 -8.11 17.73 -1.61
C ASP A 151 -8.97 17.93 -2.86
N PHE A 152 -9.31 16.85 -3.58
CA PHE A 152 -10.21 16.91 -4.73
C PHE A 152 -11.62 17.36 -4.31
N LEU A 153 -12.19 16.75 -3.26
CA LEU A 153 -13.49 17.15 -2.70
C LEU A 153 -13.46 18.59 -2.17
N SER A 154 -12.34 18.99 -1.54
CA SER A 154 -12.16 20.32 -0.97
C SER A 154 -12.09 21.41 -2.03
N SER A 155 -11.34 21.19 -3.11
CA SER A 155 -11.20 22.16 -4.20
C SER A 155 -12.39 22.20 -5.16
N ALA A 156 -13.22 21.15 -5.21
CA ALA A 156 -14.40 21.09 -6.06
C ALA A 156 -15.50 22.10 -5.69
N ASN A 157 -16.45 22.31 -6.61
CA ASN A 157 -17.64 23.11 -6.37
C ASN A 157 -18.58 22.37 -5.39
N LYS A 158 -18.87 23.01 -4.25
CA LYS A 158 -19.59 22.42 -3.12
C LYS A 158 -21.04 22.07 -3.49
N MET A 159 -21.65 22.87 -4.38
CA MET A 159 -22.99 22.59 -4.89
C MET A 159 -23.01 21.35 -5.80
N GLU A 160 -21.95 21.12 -6.57
CA GLU A 160 -21.85 19.90 -7.39
C GLU A 160 -21.58 18.68 -6.54
N VAL A 161 -20.64 18.78 -5.59
CA VAL A 161 -20.33 17.69 -4.65
C VAL A 161 -21.58 17.26 -3.90
N ALA A 162 -22.34 18.20 -3.32
CA ALA A 162 -23.57 17.90 -2.59
C ALA A 162 -24.68 17.28 -3.45
N ARG A 163 -24.66 17.48 -4.78
CA ARG A 163 -25.65 16.92 -5.70
C ARG A 163 -25.25 15.56 -6.28
N LYS A 164 -23.96 15.36 -6.52
CA LYS A 164 -23.44 14.22 -7.30
C LYS A 164 -22.79 13.13 -6.43
N VAL A 165 -22.20 13.50 -5.30
CA VAL A 165 -21.47 12.55 -4.44
C VAL A 165 -22.42 12.03 -3.37
N SER A 166 -22.60 10.70 -3.29
CA SER A 166 -23.26 10.07 -2.14
C SER A 166 -22.25 9.78 -1.05
N PHE A 167 -22.46 10.30 0.15
CA PHE A 167 -21.58 10.08 1.29
C PHE A 167 -22.04 8.91 2.18
N ASP A 168 -23.08 8.18 1.80
CA ASP A 168 -23.69 7.13 2.62
C ASP A 168 -22.69 6.03 3.01
N ASP A 169 -21.79 5.68 2.08
CA ASP A 169 -20.76 4.66 2.27
C ASP A 169 -19.41 5.22 2.75
N MET A 170 -19.33 6.53 3.03
CA MET A 170 -18.10 7.14 3.52
C MET A 170 -17.93 6.87 5.02
N PRO A 171 -16.83 6.25 5.48
CA PRO A 171 -16.58 6.07 6.90
C PRO A 171 -16.57 7.42 7.65
N PRO A 172 -17.31 7.58 8.77
CA PRO A 172 -17.41 8.86 9.48
C PRO A 172 -16.09 9.47 9.93
N ARG A 173 -15.07 8.62 10.20
CA ARG A 173 -13.70 9.07 10.54
C ARG A 173 -13.08 9.97 9.47
N LEU A 174 -13.46 9.76 8.20
CA LEU A 174 -12.94 10.52 7.06
C LEU A 174 -13.44 11.97 7.02
N VAL A 175 -14.48 12.31 7.80
CA VAL A 175 -14.94 13.69 7.93
C VAL A 175 -13.84 14.57 8.53
N LYS A 176 -13.01 14.05 9.46
CA LYS A 176 -11.85 14.77 9.99
C LYS A 176 -10.87 15.12 8.88
N ASP A 177 -10.50 14.15 8.04
CA ASP A 177 -9.58 14.36 6.92
C ASP A 177 -10.15 15.40 5.92
N LEU A 178 -11.46 15.37 5.66
CA LEU A 178 -12.12 16.36 4.81
C LEU A 178 -12.08 17.78 5.42
N MET A 179 -12.34 17.93 6.72
CA MET A 179 -12.25 19.22 7.40
C MET A 179 -10.83 19.78 7.37
N VAL A 180 -9.81 18.94 7.56
CA VAL A 180 -8.39 19.33 7.42
C VAL A 180 -8.10 19.80 5.99
N ALA A 181 -8.61 19.10 4.97
CA ALA A 181 -8.46 19.53 3.58
C ALA A 181 -9.17 20.85 3.27
N GLN A 182 -10.33 21.13 3.87
CA GLN A 182 -11.01 22.43 3.76
C GLN A 182 -10.18 23.55 4.42
N ALA A 183 -9.74 23.32 5.67
CA ALA A 183 -8.95 24.30 6.42
C ALA A 183 -7.66 24.70 5.67
N ARG A 184 -6.97 23.74 5.06
CA ARG A 184 -5.78 23.99 4.22
C ARG A 184 -6.08 24.79 2.95
N GLY A 185 -7.30 24.73 2.42
CA GLY A 185 -7.73 25.55 1.29
C GLY A 185 -8.05 27.00 1.68
N GLU A 186 -8.45 27.23 2.93
CA GLU A 186 -8.84 28.54 3.46
C GLU A 186 -7.67 29.34 4.05
N THR A 187 -6.67 28.65 4.61
CA THR A 187 -5.50 29.29 5.24
C THR A 187 -4.40 29.62 4.22
N LYS A 188 -4.08 30.92 4.07
CA LYS A 188 -2.94 31.40 3.26
C LYS A 188 -1.58 31.27 3.96
N SER A 189 -1.58 31.00 5.26
CA SER A 189 -0.38 30.76 6.07
C SER A 189 -0.70 29.69 7.09
N SER A 190 -0.19 28.48 6.92
CA SER A 190 -0.11 27.55 8.03
C SER A 190 0.87 28.14 9.05
N ALA A 191 0.43 28.27 10.30
CA ALA A 191 1.36 28.50 11.39
C ALA A 191 2.37 27.35 11.37
N SER A 192 3.65 27.69 11.22
CA SER A 192 4.75 26.74 11.27
C SER A 192 4.70 26.00 12.61
N GLY A 193 4.42 24.69 12.59
CA GLY A 193 4.40 23.84 13.78
C GLY A 193 3.11 23.04 14.02
N ASP A 194 2.04 23.29 13.27
CA ASP A 194 0.80 22.54 13.42
C ASP A 194 0.84 21.21 12.63
N LEU A 195 1.26 20.12 13.30
CA LEU A 195 1.28 18.76 12.74
C LEU A 195 -0.08 18.35 12.17
N ASP A 196 -1.16 18.81 12.81
CA ASP A 196 -2.55 18.56 12.42
C ASP A 196 -2.95 19.25 11.11
N MET A 197 -2.10 20.11 10.54
CA MET A 197 -2.32 20.73 9.22
C MET A 197 -1.26 20.35 8.19
N MET A 198 -0.22 19.58 8.57
CA MET A 198 0.83 19.16 7.65
C MET A 198 0.32 18.16 6.59
N ARG A 199 0.96 18.20 5.42
CA ARG A 199 0.75 17.24 4.33
C ARG A 199 1.36 15.89 4.68
N VAL A 200 0.82 14.81 4.13
CA VAL A 200 1.33 13.45 4.36
C VAL A 200 2.79 13.32 3.95
N SER A 201 3.21 13.96 2.86
CA SER A 201 4.61 13.99 2.43
C SER A 201 5.53 14.64 3.46
N GLN A 202 5.08 15.74 4.09
CA GLN A 202 5.85 16.42 5.13
C GLN A 202 5.91 15.60 6.43
N LEU A 203 4.80 14.97 6.81
CA LEU A 203 4.75 14.07 7.97
C LEU A 203 5.66 12.86 7.78
N ARG A 204 5.65 12.22 6.59
CA ARG A 204 6.55 11.12 6.25
C ARG A 204 8.01 11.55 6.28
N GLN A 205 8.34 12.74 5.77
CA GLN A 205 9.71 13.27 5.84
C GLN A 205 10.15 13.47 7.29
N LEU A 206 9.31 14.10 8.12
CA LEU A 206 9.62 14.35 9.52
C LEU A 206 9.75 13.04 10.33
N ALA A 207 8.88 12.07 10.07
CA ALA A 207 8.98 10.73 10.65
C ALA A 207 10.30 10.05 10.24
N HIS A 208 10.66 10.12 8.95
CA HIS A 208 11.93 9.58 8.46
C HIS A 208 13.15 10.22 9.11
N ASP A 209 13.17 11.55 9.21
CA ASP A 209 14.26 12.32 9.83
C ASP A 209 14.45 11.96 11.32
N LYS A 210 13.37 11.54 11.99
CA LYS A 210 13.35 11.04 13.38
C LYS A 210 13.61 9.53 13.51
N GLY A 211 13.79 8.81 12.40
CA GLY A 211 13.97 7.35 12.40
C GLY A 211 12.70 6.56 12.75
N LEU A 212 11.52 7.16 12.58
CA LEU A 212 10.22 6.55 12.83
C LEU A 212 9.69 5.83 11.58
N GLY A 213 8.69 4.96 11.79
CA GLY A 213 7.96 4.32 10.70
C GLY A 213 7.19 5.34 9.85
N VAL A 214 7.31 5.23 8.53
CA VAL A 214 6.64 6.13 7.55
C VAL A 214 5.38 5.53 6.92
N ASP A 215 5.05 4.29 7.26
CA ASP A 215 3.83 3.61 6.84
C ASP A 215 2.69 3.87 7.82
N GLY A 216 1.47 3.78 7.30
CA GLY A 216 0.25 3.94 8.08
C GLY A 216 -0.54 5.18 7.76
N SER A 217 -1.58 5.41 8.57
CA SER A 217 -2.47 6.55 8.41
C SER A 217 -1.77 7.85 8.80
N ARG A 218 -2.37 8.97 8.37
CA ARG A 218 -1.94 10.31 8.76
C ARG A 218 -1.91 10.48 10.28
N GLU A 219 -2.92 9.95 10.96
CA GLU A 219 -3.05 9.99 12.42
C GLU A 219 -1.94 9.22 13.12
N MET A 220 -1.56 8.05 12.58
CA MET A 220 -0.44 7.27 13.11
C MET A 220 0.90 8.02 12.98
N LEU A 221 1.11 8.71 11.86
CA LEU A 221 2.31 9.52 11.64
C LEU A 221 2.39 10.66 12.65
N ILE A 222 1.28 11.38 12.87
CA ILE A 222 1.22 12.48 13.84
C ILE A 222 1.50 11.96 15.25
N ALA A 223 0.78 10.94 15.69
CA ALA A 223 0.95 10.35 17.02
C ALA A 223 2.40 9.89 17.26
N SER A 224 3.01 9.22 16.28
CA SER A 224 4.39 8.75 16.38
C SER A 224 5.40 9.91 16.51
N ILE A 225 5.14 11.03 15.84
CA ILE A 225 6.00 12.22 15.88
C ILE A 225 5.84 12.96 17.21
N GLU A 226 4.62 13.05 17.74
CA GLU A 226 4.30 13.68 19.03
C GLU A 226 4.92 12.90 20.20
N ASP A 227 4.69 11.57 20.25
CA ASP A 227 5.24 10.69 21.29
C ASP A 227 6.79 10.77 21.35
N ASN A 228 7.44 10.94 20.18
CA ASN A 228 8.88 11.12 20.10
C ASN A 228 9.35 12.50 20.59
N GLY A 229 8.51 13.54 20.48
CA GLY A 229 8.80 14.89 20.94
C GLY A 229 8.69 15.03 22.47
N GLU A 230 7.71 14.38 23.09
CA GLU A 230 7.48 14.43 24.54
C GLU A 230 8.55 13.65 25.34
N GLY A 231 9.16 12.62 24.74
CA GLY A 231 10.23 11.82 25.38
C GLY A 231 11.64 12.46 25.39
N GLY A 232 11.80 13.66 24.84
CA GLY A 232 13.08 14.38 24.75
C GLY A 232 13.38 15.34 25.90
N GLU A 233 12.43 15.53 26.83
CA GLU A 233 12.58 16.38 28.03
C GLU A 233 12.84 15.54 29.28
N THR A 234 13.95 14.79 29.34
CA THR A 234 14.49 14.24 30.61
C THR A 234 16.01 14.21 30.61
#